data_AF-A0A942GGW3-F1
#
_entry.id   AF-A0A942GGW3-F1
#
_cell.length_a   1.000
_cell.length_b   1.000
_cell.length_c   1.000
_cell.angle_alpha   90.00
_cell.angle_beta   90.00
_cell.angle_gamma   90.00
#
_symmetry.space_group_name_H-M   'P 1'
#
loop_
_entity.id
_entity.type
_entity.pdbx_description
1 polymer ?
#
loop_
_entity_poly.entity_id
_entity_poly.type
_entity_poly.pdbx_seq_one_letter_code
_entity_poly.pdbx_strand_id
1 'polypeptide(L)'
;MNSIKRYRLTFLFLFVAFGLGFWNPEFGRSMATMTGKNFRDMLGVLPPIFILLGLLEVWVPREMIIRHLGEKSGTRGIALSILLGAAAAGPLYVAFPVAVVMLKKGARFANIVIFLFSWSTLKIPLLLFEATALGWRFTIARAAVNLPAIILMGFLVDRLIPNEEKEELRQRQLAAEAAQAM
;
A
#
# COMPACT_ATOMS: atom_id res chain seq x y z
N MET A 1 1.62 3.33 -34.61
CA MET A 1 3.03 2.97 -34.90
C MET A 1 3.97 3.88 -34.09
N ASN A 2 4.08 3.69 -32.77
CA ASN A 2 5.04 4.44 -31.93
C ASN A 2 5.37 3.74 -30.59
N SER A 3 4.96 2.48 -30.40
CA SER A 3 5.18 1.73 -29.16
C SER A 3 6.67 1.50 -28.86
N ILE A 4 7.51 1.38 -29.89
CA ILE A 4 8.96 1.19 -29.76
C ILE A 4 9.65 2.40 -29.10
N LYS A 5 9.21 3.63 -29.38
CA LYS A 5 9.78 4.83 -28.73
C LYS A 5 9.44 4.89 -27.24
N ARG A 6 8.25 4.37 -26.85
CA ARG A 6 7.78 4.36 -25.45
C ARG A 6 8.63 3.46 -24.55
N TYR A 7 9.11 2.33 -25.08
CA TYR A 7 9.92 1.37 -24.34
C TYR A 7 11.43 1.53 -24.57
N ARG A 8 11.86 2.59 -25.25
CA ARG A 8 13.29 2.82 -25.55
C ARG A 8 14.15 2.82 -24.28
N LEU A 9 13.62 3.37 -23.17
CA LEU A 9 14.29 3.36 -21.87
C LEU A 9 14.39 1.95 -21.28
N THR A 10 13.35 1.13 -21.40
CA THR A 10 13.36 -0.27 -20.96
C THR A 10 14.36 -1.09 -21.75
N PHE A 11 14.39 -0.93 -23.07
CA PHE A 11 15.36 -1.61 -23.94
C PHE A 11 16.79 -1.16 -23.66
N LEU A 12 17.02 0.14 -23.44
CA LEU A 12 18.33 0.67 -23.05
C LEU A 12 18.79 0.07 -21.71
N PHE A 13 17.90 0.02 -20.72
CA PHE A 13 18.20 -0.57 -19.41
C PHE A 13 18.56 -2.06 -19.52
N LEU A 14 17.78 -2.83 -20.29
CA LEU A 14 18.07 -4.24 -20.56
C LEU A 14 19.41 -4.43 -21.28
N PHE A 15 19.71 -3.57 -22.25
CA PHE A 15 20.98 -3.62 -22.98
C PHE A 15 22.17 -3.33 -22.06
N VAL A 16 22.07 -2.30 -21.20
CA VAL A 16 23.11 -1.98 -20.21
C VAL A 16 23.26 -3.10 -19.19
N ALA A 17 22.14 -3.65 -18.68
CA ALA A 17 22.16 -4.78 -17.74
C ALA A 17 22.81 -6.03 -18.35
N PHE A 18 22.53 -6.30 -19.63
CA PHE A 18 23.14 -7.40 -20.36
C PHE A 18 24.63 -7.16 -20.59
N GLY A 19 25.02 -5.95 -21.02
CA GLY A 19 26.43 -5.57 -21.19
C GLY A 19 27.23 -5.67 -19.89
N LEU A 20 26.68 -5.20 -18.77
CA LEU A 20 27.28 -5.33 -17.44
C LEU A 20 27.39 -6.79 -16.99
N GLY A 21 26.39 -7.62 -17.30
CA GLY A 21 26.41 -9.05 -17.02
C GLY A 21 27.45 -9.82 -17.84
N PHE A 22 27.73 -9.39 -19.08
CA PHE A 22 28.81 -9.94 -19.90
C PHE A 22 30.19 -9.48 -19.42
N TRP A 23 30.32 -8.22 -18.98
CA TRP A 23 31.58 -7.68 -18.47
C TRP A 23 31.97 -8.28 -17.12
N ASN A 24 30.99 -8.51 -16.24
CA ASN A 24 31.21 -9.15 -14.95
C ASN A 24 30.17 -10.28 -14.74
N PRO A 25 30.54 -11.54 -15.06
CA PRO A 25 29.66 -12.69 -14.92
C PRO A 25 29.16 -12.92 -13.49
N GLU A 26 29.94 -12.52 -12.48
CA GLU A 26 29.58 -12.63 -11.06
C GLU A 26 28.50 -11.61 -10.69
N PHE A 27 28.62 -10.39 -11.20
CA PHE A 27 27.59 -9.35 -11.07
C PHE A 27 26.31 -9.75 -11.82
N GLY A 28 26.42 -10.26 -13.05
CA GLY A 28 25.27 -10.75 -13.84
C GLY A 28 24.49 -11.88 -13.15
N ARG A 29 25.20 -12.86 -12.57
CA ARG A 29 24.57 -13.93 -11.77
C ARG A 29 23.91 -13.39 -10.50
N SER A 30 24.54 -12.44 -9.83
CA SER A 30 23.99 -11.79 -8.64
C SER A 30 22.71 -11.01 -8.98
N MET A 31 22.70 -10.27 -10.09
CA MET A 31 21.51 -9.59 -10.59
C MET A 31 20.38 -10.58 -10.92
N ALA A 32 20.68 -11.64 -11.67
CA ALA A 32 19.68 -12.64 -12.06
C ALA A 32 19.06 -13.36 -10.85
N THR A 33 19.88 -13.73 -9.86
CA THR A 33 19.40 -14.39 -8.64
C THR A 33 18.62 -13.44 -7.73
N MET A 34 19.06 -12.19 -7.57
CA MET A 34 18.31 -11.13 -6.87
C MET A 34 16.96 -10.87 -7.53
N THR A 35 16.91 -10.71 -8.85
CA THR A 35 15.66 -10.50 -9.59
C THR A 35 14.75 -11.71 -9.47
N GLY A 36 15.27 -12.92 -9.66
CA GLY A 36 14.49 -14.16 -9.55
C GLY A 36 13.91 -14.36 -8.15
N LYS A 37 14.70 -14.06 -7.10
CA LYS A 37 14.25 -14.12 -5.71
C LYS A 37 13.13 -13.10 -5.44
N ASN A 38 13.35 -11.83 -5.78
CA ASN A 38 12.33 -10.78 -5.59
C ASN A 38 11.04 -11.10 -6.35
N PHE A 39 11.14 -11.62 -7.58
CA PHE A 39 9.98 -12.01 -8.37
C PHE A 39 9.21 -13.16 -7.72
N ARG A 40 9.92 -14.17 -7.21
CA ARG A 40 9.31 -15.27 -6.45
C ARG A 40 8.67 -14.77 -5.15
N ASP A 41 9.32 -13.88 -4.43
CA ASP A 41 8.79 -13.29 -3.20
C ASP A 41 7.49 -12.52 -3.49
N MET A 42 7.44 -11.75 -4.58
CA MET A 42 6.22 -11.08 -5.03
C MET A 42 5.10 -12.05 -5.40
N LEU A 43 5.41 -13.12 -6.15
CA LEU A 43 4.44 -14.17 -6.49
C LEU A 43 3.93 -14.89 -5.23
N GLY A 44 4.79 -15.16 -4.25
CA GLY A 44 4.42 -15.81 -3.01
C GLY A 44 3.49 -14.97 -2.13
N VAL A 45 3.53 -13.65 -2.27
CA VAL A 45 2.68 -12.70 -1.51
C VAL A 45 1.28 -12.57 -2.13
N LEU A 46 1.09 -12.87 -3.43
CA LEU A 46 -0.21 -12.75 -4.10
C LEU A 46 -1.30 -13.69 -3.53
N PRO A 47 -1.09 -15.01 -3.37
CA PRO A 47 -2.15 -15.89 -2.86
C PRO A 47 -2.64 -15.48 -1.47
N PRO A 48 -1.77 -15.21 -0.48
CA PRO A 48 -2.21 -14.70 0.82
C PRO A 48 -3.01 -13.40 0.72
N ILE A 49 -2.62 -12.47 -0.17
CA ILE A 49 -3.37 -11.23 -0.41
C ILE A 49 -4.79 -11.51 -0.87
N PHE A 50 -4.98 -12.37 -1.87
CA PHE A 50 -6.30 -12.66 -2.42
C PHE A 50 -7.18 -13.38 -1.40
N ILE A 51 -6.61 -14.29 -0.61
CA ILE A 51 -7.31 -14.95 0.49
C ILE A 51 -7.73 -13.92 1.55
N LEU A 52 -6.81 -13.04 1.98
CA LEU A 52 -7.11 -11.97 2.94
C LEU A 52 -8.18 -11.02 2.41
N LEU A 53 -8.13 -10.69 1.12
CA LEU A 53 -9.13 -9.85 0.47
C LEU A 53 -10.52 -10.48 0.59
N GLY A 54 -10.68 -11.74 0.17
CA GLY A 54 -11.97 -12.45 0.28
C GLY A 54 -12.42 -12.65 1.73
N LEU A 55 -11.50 -12.97 2.65
CA LEU A 55 -11.82 -13.08 4.07
C LEU A 55 -12.30 -11.74 4.65
N LEU A 56 -11.62 -10.63 4.37
CA LEU A 56 -12.04 -9.31 4.83
C LEU A 56 -13.37 -8.88 4.20
N GLU A 57 -13.65 -9.29 2.97
CA GLU A 57 -14.91 -9.02 2.29
C GLU A 57 -16.08 -9.69 3.02
N VAL A 58 -15.93 -10.96 3.43
CA VAL A 58 -16.95 -11.73 4.14
C VAL A 58 -17.00 -11.43 5.65
N TRP A 59 -15.85 -11.34 6.32
CA TRP A 59 -15.77 -11.28 7.78
C TRP A 59 -16.02 -9.90 8.37
N VAL A 60 -15.75 -8.83 7.64
CA VAL A 60 -15.88 -7.46 8.18
C VAL A 60 -17.17 -6.84 7.68
N PRO A 61 -18.24 -6.73 8.47
CA PRO A 61 -19.50 -6.18 7.99
C PRO A 61 -19.33 -4.73 7.52
N ARG A 62 -20.09 -4.34 6.50
CA ARG A 62 -20.09 -2.96 5.98
C ARG A 62 -20.44 -1.96 7.09
N GLU A 63 -21.37 -2.32 7.97
CA GLU A 63 -21.84 -1.54 9.10
C GLU A 63 -20.70 -1.26 10.09
N MET A 64 -19.80 -2.23 10.29
CA MET A 64 -18.63 -2.06 11.16
C MET A 64 -17.68 -1.01 10.59
N ILE A 65 -17.40 -1.08 9.28
CA ILE A 65 -16.56 -0.09 8.59
C ILE A 65 -17.21 1.29 8.65
N ILE A 66 -18.49 1.43 8.31
CA ILE A 66 -19.19 2.72 8.35
C ILE A 66 -19.17 3.30 9.77
N ARG A 67 -19.41 2.48 10.79
CA ARG A 67 -19.45 2.91 12.19
C ARG A 67 -18.10 3.40 12.71
N HIS A 68 -17.00 2.71 12.37
CA HIS A 68 -15.69 2.99 12.96
C HIS A 68 -14.75 3.77 12.06
N LEU A 69 -14.93 3.71 10.75
CA LEU A 69 -14.06 4.29 9.73
C LEU A 69 -14.81 5.17 8.73
N GLY A 70 -16.14 5.25 8.77
CA GLY A 70 -16.95 6.10 7.89
C GLY A 70 -16.90 7.59 8.23
N GLU A 71 -17.66 8.42 7.51
CA GLU A 71 -17.62 9.89 7.65
C GLU A 71 -17.88 10.40 9.08
N LYS A 72 -18.72 9.68 9.85
CA LYS A 72 -19.08 10.04 11.23
C LYS A 72 -18.09 9.50 12.28
N SER A 73 -16.99 8.87 11.88
CA SER A 73 -16.05 8.24 12.82
C SER A 73 -15.25 9.24 13.66
N GLY A 74 -15.09 10.48 13.19
CA GLY A 74 -14.28 11.51 13.83
C GLY A 74 -12.86 11.02 14.15
N THR A 75 -12.35 11.38 15.33
CA THR A 75 -11.01 11.01 15.82
C THR A 75 -10.83 9.51 16.05
N ARG A 76 -11.91 8.77 16.34
CA ARG A 76 -11.84 7.30 16.52
C ARG A 76 -11.43 6.59 15.23
N GLY A 77 -11.94 7.05 14.08
CA GLY A 77 -11.55 6.47 12.79
C GLY A 77 -10.11 6.77 12.40
N ILE A 78 -9.60 7.95 12.74
CA ILE A 78 -8.19 8.29 12.54
C ILE A 78 -7.29 7.36 13.37
N ALA A 79 -7.58 7.24 14.67
CA ALA A 79 -6.82 6.38 15.56
C ALA A 79 -6.85 4.92 15.08
N LEU A 80 -8.02 4.41 14.70
CA LEU A 80 -8.16 3.05 14.20
C LEU A 80 -7.40 2.84 12.89
N SER A 81 -7.44 3.80 11.97
CA SER A 81 -6.69 3.74 10.70
C SER A 81 -5.18 3.70 10.92
N ILE A 82 -4.68 4.49 11.88
CA ILE A 82 -3.28 4.48 12.26
C ILE A 82 -2.91 3.11 12.85
N LEU A 83 -3.68 2.62 13.82
CA LEU A 83 -3.41 1.32 14.46
C LEU A 83 -3.44 0.17 13.46
N LEU A 84 -4.44 0.12 12.58
CA LEU A 84 -4.53 -0.91 11.53
C LEU A 84 -3.34 -0.85 10.57
N GLY A 85 -2.90 0.35 10.17
CA GLY A 85 -1.72 0.51 9.34
C GLY A 85 -0.41 0.14 10.08
N ALA A 86 -0.30 0.47 11.36
CA ALA A 86 0.89 0.22 12.16
C ALA A 86 1.06 -1.27 12.52
N ALA A 87 -0.06 -1.97 12.77
CA ALA A 87 -0.08 -3.40 13.04
C ALA A 87 0.24 -4.24 11.80
N ALA A 88 0.18 -3.65 10.62
CA ALA A 88 0.36 -4.37 9.39
C ALA A 88 1.83 -4.68 9.06
N ALA A 89 2.01 -5.79 8.33
CA ALA A 89 3.32 -6.27 7.90
C ALA A 89 3.38 -6.42 6.38
N GLY A 90 4.61 -6.36 5.86
CA GLY A 90 4.86 -6.53 4.43
C GLY A 90 4.85 -5.22 3.63
N PRO A 91 5.11 -5.30 2.31
CA PRO A 91 5.23 -4.13 1.45
C PRO A 91 3.94 -3.30 1.35
N LEU A 92 4.05 -2.04 0.91
CA LEU A 92 2.89 -1.14 0.83
C LEU A 92 1.84 -1.61 -0.17
N TYR A 93 2.23 -2.26 -1.27
CA TYR A 93 1.28 -2.75 -2.28
C TYR A 93 0.28 -3.78 -1.71
N VAL A 94 0.64 -4.46 -0.61
CA VAL A 94 -0.23 -5.41 0.13
C VAL A 94 -1.40 -4.70 0.82
N ALA A 95 -1.26 -3.41 1.13
CA ALA A 95 -2.28 -2.61 1.80
C ALA A 95 -3.44 -2.19 0.88
N PHE A 96 -3.20 -2.13 -0.44
CA PHE A 96 -4.20 -1.63 -1.39
C PHE A 96 -5.47 -2.49 -1.48
N PRO A 97 -5.40 -3.83 -1.49
CA PRO A 97 -6.58 -4.69 -1.38
C PRO A 97 -7.46 -4.34 -0.17
N VAL A 98 -6.84 -4.10 0.99
CA VAL A 98 -7.57 -3.69 2.21
C VAL A 98 -8.18 -2.29 2.02
N ALA A 99 -7.43 -1.35 1.45
CA ALA A 99 -7.92 -0.01 1.14
C ALA A 99 -9.10 -0.02 0.16
N VAL A 100 -9.09 -0.92 -0.84
CA VAL A 100 -10.22 -1.14 -1.76
C VAL A 100 -11.45 -1.62 -1.01
N VAL A 101 -11.31 -2.60 -0.10
CA VAL A 101 -12.43 -3.07 0.73
C VAL A 101 -12.98 -1.94 1.61
N MET A 102 -12.10 -1.15 2.25
CA MET A 102 -12.49 0.02 3.04
C MET A 102 -13.28 1.02 2.18
N LEU A 103 -12.81 1.31 0.96
CA LEU A 103 -13.46 2.23 0.03
C LEU A 103 -14.86 1.75 -0.36
N LYS A 104 -14.99 0.49 -0.80
CA LYS A 104 -16.27 -0.11 -1.16
C LYS A 104 -17.27 -0.05 0.01
N LYS A 105 -16.80 -0.43 1.20
CA LYS A 105 -17.61 -0.47 2.42
C LYS A 105 -17.93 0.91 3.01
N GLY A 106 -17.42 2.00 2.42
CA GLY A 106 -17.79 3.37 2.77
C GLY A 106 -17.01 3.93 3.94
N ALA A 107 -15.77 3.49 4.11
CA ALA A 107 -14.82 4.23 4.93
C ALA A 107 -14.63 5.64 4.35
N ARG A 108 -14.44 6.62 5.22
CA ARG A 108 -14.06 7.97 4.85
C ARG A 108 -12.75 7.94 4.10
N PHE A 109 -12.67 8.66 2.99
CA PHE A 109 -11.49 8.66 2.13
C PHE A 109 -10.21 9.10 2.87
N ALA A 110 -10.29 10.13 3.72
CA ALA A 110 -9.19 10.53 4.61
C ALA A 110 -8.67 9.37 5.49
N ASN A 111 -9.55 8.53 6.05
CA ASN A 111 -9.15 7.40 6.90
C ASN A 111 -8.42 6.32 6.09
N ILE A 112 -8.84 6.07 4.85
CA ILE A 112 -8.15 5.14 3.94
C ILE A 112 -6.72 5.64 3.65
N VAL A 113 -6.59 6.93 3.36
CA VAL A 113 -5.28 7.56 3.10
C VAL A 113 -4.39 7.52 4.35
N ILE A 114 -4.93 7.85 5.52
CA ILE A 114 -4.22 7.75 6.82
C ILE A 114 -3.74 6.32 7.08
N PHE A 115 -4.59 5.33 6.81
CA PHE A 115 -4.24 3.91 6.90
C PHE A 115 -3.05 3.56 6.00
N LEU A 116 -3.06 3.97 4.73
CA LEU A 116 -1.97 3.71 3.78
C LEU A 116 -0.65 4.38 4.21
N PHE A 117 -0.69 5.63 4.68
CA PHE A 117 0.49 6.33 5.17
C PHE A 117 1.03 5.75 6.48
N SER A 118 0.13 5.33 7.39
CA SER A 118 0.51 4.59 8.61
C SER A 118 1.19 3.27 8.26
N TRP A 119 0.61 2.49 7.34
CA TRP A 119 1.22 1.28 6.81
C TRP A 119 2.60 1.58 6.22
N SER A 120 2.80 2.70 5.54
CA SER A 120 4.10 3.02 4.95
C SER A 120 5.18 3.37 5.97
N THR A 121 4.83 3.99 7.11
CA THR A 121 5.83 4.72 7.94
C THR A 121 5.86 4.34 9.42
N LEU A 122 4.81 3.72 9.95
CA LEU A 122 4.62 3.43 11.39
C LEU A 122 4.48 1.94 11.71
N LYS A 123 4.92 1.04 10.81
CA LYS A 123 4.86 -0.40 11.09
C LYS A 123 5.60 -0.74 12.38
N ILE A 124 4.98 -1.53 13.26
CA ILE A 124 5.61 -1.95 14.52
C ILE A 124 6.94 -2.67 14.26
N PRO A 125 7.04 -3.65 13.32
CA PRO A 125 8.32 -4.29 13.02
C PRO A 125 9.39 -3.29 12.52
N LEU A 126 8.97 -2.26 11.77
CA LEU A 126 9.88 -1.21 11.29
C LEU A 126 10.39 -0.36 12.46
N LEU A 127 9.51 0.05 13.37
CA LEU A 127 9.89 0.84 14.54
C LEU A 127 10.82 0.07 15.47
N LEU A 128 10.60 -1.24 15.65
CA LEU A 128 11.48 -2.10 16.44
C LEU A 128 12.85 -2.24 15.77
N PHE A 129 12.88 -2.52 14.47
CA PHE A 129 14.13 -2.59 13.70
C PHE A 129 14.90 -1.27 13.77
N GLU A 130 14.20 -0.16 13.58
CA GLU A 130 14.76 1.19 13.68
C GLU A 130 15.32 1.48 15.07
N ALA A 131 14.61 1.09 16.13
CA ALA A 131 15.09 1.26 17.50
C ALA A 131 16.38 0.48 17.76
N THR A 132 16.50 -0.72 17.19
CA THR A 132 17.72 -1.54 17.32
C THR A 132 18.89 -1.01 16.48
N ALA A 133 18.62 -0.44 15.30
CA ALA A 133 19.65 0.01 14.37
C ALA A 133 20.12 1.44 14.62
N LEU A 134 19.21 2.35 14.98
CA LEU A 134 19.44 3.80 15.10
C LEU A 134 19.16 4.35 16.51
N GLY A 135 18.58 3.54 17.40
CA GLY A 135 18.28 3.91 18.78
C GLY A 135 16.87 4.46 19.00
N TRP A 136 16.41 4.36 20.25
CA TRP A 136 15.06 4.76 20.66
C TRP A 136 14.79 6.27 20.52
N ARG A 137 15.80 7.11 20.76
CA ARG A 137 15.65 8.58 20.65
C ARG A 137 15.28 9.00 19.23
N PHE A 138 15.98 8.44 18.23
CA PHE A 138 15.70 8.68 16.82
C PHE A 138 14.32 8.15 16.45
N THR A 139 14.03 6.90 16.82
CA THR A 139 12.77 6.20 16.49
C THR A 139 11.55 6.97 16.99
N ILE A 140 11.55 7.37 18.27
CA ILE A 140 10.43 8.10 18.87
C ILE A 140 10.30 9.49 18.25
N ALA A 141 11.41 10.21 18.05
CA ALA A 141 11.37 11.52 17.41
C ALA A 141 10.80 11.45 15.99
N ARG A 142 11.24 10.48 15.19
CA ARG A 142 10.73 10.26 13.82
C ARG A 142 9.26 9.87 13.83
N ALA A 143 8.84 8.97 14.72
CA ALA A 143 7.44 8.57 14.85
C ALA A 143 6.56 9.75 15.28
N ALA A 144 7.03 10.58 16.22
CA ALA A 144 6.31 11.76 16.70
C ALA A 144 6.13 12.83 15.61
N VAL A 145 7.09 12.99 14.69
CA VAL A 145 6.95 13.89 13.53
C VAL A 145 6.05 13.28 12.44
N ASN A 146 6.15 11.98 12.19
CA ASN A 146 5.34 11.32 11.16
C ASN A 146 3.86 11.25 11.54
N LEU A 147 3.53 11.02 12.81
CA LEU A 147 2.15 10.88 13.26
C LEU A 147 1.24 12.06 12.86
N PRO A 148 1.57 13.33 13.16
CA PRO A 148 0.78 14.48 12.69
C PRO A 148 0.87 14.66 11.16
N ALA A 149 2.01 14.36 10.53
CA ALA A 149 2.17 14.46 9.09
C ALA A 149 1.23 13.50 8.34
N ILE A 150 1.06 12.27 8.81
CA ILE A 150 0.13 11.27 8.26
C ILE A 150 -1.31 11.78 8.32
N ILE A 151 -1.71 12.34 9.47
CA ILE A 151 -3.06 12.88 9.68
C ILE A 151 -3.30 14.07 8.73
N LEU A 152 -2.35 15.01 8.67
CA LEU A 152 -2.40 16.16 7.78
C LEU A 152 -2.49 15.74 6.30
N MET A 153 -1.66 14.80 5.88
CA MET A 153 -1.68 14.28 4.50
C MET A 153 -2.99 13.57 4.18
N GLY A 154 -3.55 12.83 5.13
CA GLY A 154 -4.88 12.22 5.00
C GLY A 154 -5.96 13.24 4.64
N PHE A 155 -6.02 14.33 5.40
CA PHE A 155 -6.99 15.40 5.14
C PHE A 155 -6.65 16.22 3.89
N LEU A 156 -5.37 16.43 3.61
CA LEU A 156 -4.91 17.18 2.45
C LEU A 156 -5.33 16.45 1.17
N VAL A 157 -5.03 15.16 1.06
CA VAL A 157 -5.41 14.34 -0.10
C VAL A 157 -6.93 14.24 -0.22
N ASP A 158 -7.64 14.06 0.90
CA ASP A 158 -9.12 14.10 0.93
C ASP A 158 -9.67 15.43 0.42
N ARG A 159 -9.03 16.56 0.72
CA ARG A 159 -9.50 17.87 0.27
C ARG A 159 -9.11 18.21 -1.17
N LEU A 160 -7.98 17.69 -1.65
CA LEU A 160 -7.49 17.93 -3.01
C LEU A 160 -8.25 17.12 -4.06
N ILE A 161 -8.75 15.93 -3.70
CA ILE A 161 -9.49 15.08 -4.62
C ILE A 161 -10.97 15.50 -4.62
N PRO A 162 -11.57 15.82 -5.79
CA PRO A 162 -13.00 16.12 -5.91
C PRO A 162 -13.89 14.96 -5.45
N ASN A 163 -15.06 15.28 -4.89
CA ASN A 163 -15.98 14.24 -4.41
C ASN A 163 -16.53 13.36 -5.55
N GLU A 164 -16.68 13.91 -6.76
CA GLU A 164 -17.07 13.13 -7.94
C GLU A 164 -16.06 12.03 -8.24
N GLU A 165 -14.76 12.35 -8.20
CA GLU A 165 -13.70 11.38 -8.47
C GLU A 165 -13.65 10.28 -7.39
N LYS A 166 -13.87 10.63 -6.12
CA LYS A 166 -13.96 9.63 -5.03
C LYS A 166 -15.12 8.67 -5.26
N GLU A 167 -16.27 9.20 -5.65
CA GLU A 167 -17.45 8.38 -5.92
C GLU A 167 -17.25 7.53 -7.17
N GLU A 168 -16.65 8.06 -8.23
CA GLU A 168 -16.26 7.28 -9.41
C GLU A 168 -15.34 6.12 -9.05
N LEU A 169 -14.31 6.36 -8.22
CA LEU A 169 -13.41 5.31 -7.75
C LEU A 169 -14.18 4.22 -7.01
N ARG A 170 -15.12 4.61 -6.16
CA ARG A 170 -15.97 3.68 -5.43
C ARG A 170 -16.85 2.85 -6.38
N GLN A 171 -17.52 3.51 -7.32
CA GLN A 171 -18.41 2.86 -8.28
C GLN A 171 -17.65 1.90 -9.20
N ARG A 172 -16.44 2.27 -9.66
CA ARG A 172 -15.57 1.37 -10.45
C ARG A 172 -15.24 0.08 -9.69
N GLN A 173 -14.97 0.18 -8.40
CA GLN A 173 -14.66 -1.00 -7.58
C GLN A 173 -15.88 -1.89 -7.34
N LEU A 174 -17.06 -1.29 -7.13
CA LEU A 174 -18.32 -2.04 -7.01
C LEU A 174 -18.69 -2.74 -8.32
N ALA A 175 -18.51 -2.06 -9.46
CA ALA A 175 -18.77 -2.63 -10.78
C ALA A 175 -17.81 -3.80 -11.11
N ALA A 176 -16.53 -3.68 -10.75
CA ALA A 176 -15.55 -4.74 -10.96
C ALA A 176 -15.88 -6.02 -10.18
N GLU A 177 -16.44 -5.89 -8.97
CA GLU A 177 -16.89 -7.02 -8.15
C GLU A 177 -18.14 -7.68 -8.73
N ALA A 178 -19.13 -6.88 -9.14
CA ALA A 178 -20.33 -7.40 -9.79
C ALA A 178 -20.00 -8.18 -11.07
N ALA A 179 -19.01 -7.72 -11.85
CA ALA A 179 -18.53 -8.41 -13.05
C ALA A 179 -17.77 -9.72 -12.74
N GLN A 180 -17.22 -9.89 -11.54
CA GLN A 180 -16.55 -11.11 -11.09
C GLN A 180 -17.52 -12.14 -10.48
N ALA A 181 -18.71 -11.70 -10.07
CA ALA A 181 -19.76 -12.53 -9.48
C ALA A 181 -20.78 -13.07 -10.52
N MET A 182 -20.69 -12.64 -11.78
CA MET A 182 -21.45 -13.16 -12.93
C MET A 182 -20.62 -14.21 -13.68
#